data_AF-A0A022PJ01-F1
#
_entry.id   AF-A0A022PJ01-F1
#
_cell.length_a   1.000
_cell.length_b   1.000
_cell.length_c   1.000
_cell.angle_alpha   90.00
_cell.angle_beta   90.00
_cell.angle_gamma   90.00
#
_symmetry.space_group_name_H-M   'P 1'
#
loop_
_entity.id
_entity.type
_entity.pdbx_description
1 polymer ?
#
loop_
_entity_poly.entity_id
_entity_poly.type
_entity_poly.pdbx_seq_one_letter_code
_entity_poly.pdbx_strand_id
1 'polypeptide(L)' 'MATTMYFDETIRDQGDKTSMEIEIGRSSYYTEDSIYLIVDGKTVIMDRTTAKRFVDAVVAVGSYHGFVD' A
#
# COMPACT_ATOMS: atom_id res chain seq x y z
N MET A 1 2.96 19.70 -1.05
CA MET A 1 2.84 18.34 -0.48
C MET A 1 1.42 17.88 -0.70
N ALA A 2 1.20 16.89 -1.56
CA ALA A 2 -0.10 16.29 -1.76
C ALA A 2 0.02 14.77 -1.64
N THR A 3 -0.86 14.17 -0.88
CA THR A 3 -1.14 12.74 -0.92
C THR A 3 -2.39 12.51 -1.75
N THR A 4 -2.40 11.42 -2.50
CA THR A 4 -3.60 10.89 -3.13
C THR A 4 -3.79 9.49 -2.59
N MET A 5 -4.79 9.34 -1.74
CA MET A 5 -5.17 8.07 -1.12
C MET A 5 -5.89 7.21 -2.16
N TYR A 6 -5.56 5.91 -2.20
CA TYR A 6 -6.20 4.94 -3.09
C TYR A 6 -6.91 3.81 -2.32
N PHE A 7 -6.49 3.56 -1.08
CA PHE A 7 -7.10 2.58 -0.19
C PHE A 7 -6.88 3.03 1.26
N ASP A 8 -7.93 2.93 2.06
CA ASP A 8 -7.95 3.28 3.50
C ASP A 8 -9.04 2.45 4.17
N GLU A 9 -8.64 1.33 4.76
CA GLU A 9 -9.57 0.41 5.42
C GLU A 9 -8.94 -0.28 6.63
N THR A 10 -9.82 -0.68 7.57
CA THR A 10 -9.47 -1.70 8.57
C THR A 10 -9.63 -3.08 7.93
N ILE A 11 -8.52 -3.71 7.60
CA ILE A 11 -8.50 -5.08 7.08
C ILE A 11 -8.70 -6.03 8.25
N ARG A 12 -9.56 -7.03 8.08
CA ARG A 12 -9.77 -8.13 9.01
C ARG A 12 -9.33 -9.44 8.39
N ASP A 13 -8.74 -10.31 9.19
CA ASP A 13 -8.43 -11.66 8.71
C ASP A 13 -9.71 -12.46 8.43
N GLN A 14 -9.59 -13.53 7.66
CA GLN A 14 -10.72 -14.40 7.29
C GLN A 14 -11.36 -15.12 8.50
N GLY A 15 -10.67 -15.17 9.64
CA GLY A 15 -11.14 -15.78 10.88
C GLY A 15 -11.75 -14.78 11.87
N ASP A 16 -11.79 -13.49 11.53
CA ASP A 16 -12.16 -12.36 12.40
C ASP A 16 -11.36 -12.32 13.72
N LYS A 17 -10.09 -12.78 13.71
CA LYS A 17 -9.24 -12.82 14.91
C LYS A 17 -8.30 -11.65 15.02
N THR A 18 -7.86 -11.12 13.89
CA THR A 18 -6.90 -10.03 13.81
C THR A 18 -7.38 -8.98 12.82
N SER A 19 -7.01 -7.74 13.08
CA SER A 19 -7.28 -6.61 12.21
C SER A 19 -6.14 -5.62 12.27
N MET A 20 -5.95 -4.87 11.17
CA MET A 20 -5.00 -3.75 11.11
C MET A 20 -5.58 -2.65 10.23
N GLU A 21 -5.25 -1.41 10.57
CA GLU A 21 -5.56 -0.24 9.75
C GLU A 21 -4.50 -0.09 8.67
N ILE A 22 -4.90 -0.05 7.40
CA ILE A 22 -4.00 0.17 6.27
C ILE A 22 -4.50 1.32 5.42
N GLU A 23 -3.61 2.29 5.20
CA GLU A 23 -3.75 3.33 4.18
C GLU A 23 -2.62 3.23 3.16
N ILE A 24 -2.94 3.26 1.87
CA ILE A 24 -1.93 3.31 0.80
C ILE A 24 -2.31 4.34 -0.27
N GLY A 25 -1.30 5.05 -0.76
CA GLY A 25 -1.48 5.94 -1.88
C GLY A 25 -0.19 6.52 -2.44
N ARG A 26 -0.32 7.59 -3.24
CA ARG A 26 0.79 8.33 -3.83
C ARG A 26 1.10 9.56 -2.99
N SER A 27 2.38 9.83 -2.75
CA SER A 27 2.87 11.03 -2.06
C SER A 27 3.88 11.79 -2.92
N SER A 28 3.75 13.12 -2.93
CA SER A 28 4.70 14.06 -3.53
C SER A 28 5.57 14.79 -2.49
N TYR A 29 5.84 14.15 -1.34
CA TYR A 29 6.55 14.78 -0.22
C TYR A 29 8.03 15.03 -0.51
N TYR A 30 8.69 14.06 -1.17
CA TYR A 30 10.10 14.12 -1.52
C TYR A 30 10.32 14.63 -2.95
N THR A 31 11.58 14.65 -3.38
CA THR A 31 11.99 15.10 -4.73
C THR A 31 11.35 14.28 -5.84
N GLU A 32 11.09 13.00 -5.60
CA GLU A 32 10.37 12.13 -6.52
C GLU A 32 9.08 11.64 -5.88
N ASP A 33 8.01 11.65 -6.66
CA ASP A 33 6.74 11.03 -6.26
C ASP A 33 6.93 9.54 -6.03
N SER A 34 6.28 9.02 -5.00
CA SER A 34 6.36 7.61 -4.66
C SER A 34 5.12 7.15 -3.91
N ILE A 35 5.14 5.89 -3.47
CA ILE A 35 4.08 5.26 -2.69
C ILE A 35 4.31 5.54 -1.21
N TYR A 36 3.26 5.94 -0.51
CA TYR A 36 3.22 5.90 0.95
C TYR A 36 2.33 4.77 1.42
N LEU A 37 2.66 4.23 2.60
CA LEU A 37 1.92 3.18 3.27
C LEU A 37 1.84 3.55 4.76
N ILE A 38 0.65 3.48 5.33
CA ILE A 38 0.40 3.58 6.76
C ILE A 38 -0.11 2.22 7.23
N VAL A 39 0.50 1.66 8.26
CA VAL A 39 0.02 0.45 8.94
C VAL A 39 -0.06 0.73 10.43
N ASP A 40 -1.24 0.65 11.02
CA ASP A 40 -1.51 0.94 12.44
C ASP A 40 -0.85 2.26 12.91
N GLY A 41 -1.07 3.32 12.13
CA GLY A 41 -0.54 4.67 12.39
C GLY A 41 0.95 4.86 12.09
N LYS A 42 1.68 3.83 11.64
CA LYS A 42 3.09 3.95 11.22
C LYS A 42 3.19 4.25 9.74
N THR A 43 3.74 5.40 9.40
CA THR A 43 3.89 5.85 8.01
C THR A 43 5.28 5.55 7.46
N VAL A 44 5.33 5.06 6.22
CA VAL A 44 6.53 5.05 5.38
C VAL A 44 6.21 5.65 4.02
N ILE A 45 7.14 6.42 3.46
CA ILE A 45 7.14 6.80 2.04
C ILE A 45 8.31 6.07 1.41
N MET A 46 8.02 5.14 0.51
CA MET A 46 9.02 4.24 -0.06
C MET A 46 9.94 5.00 -1.02
N ASP A 47 11.22 4.63 -1.08
CA ASP A 47 12.04 5.01 -2.23
C ASP A 47 11.51 4.33 -3.51
N ARG A 48 11.79 4.91 -4.67
CA ARG A 48 11.24 4.43 -5.95
C ARG A 48 11.63 3.00 -6.31
N THR A 49 12.81 2.55 -5.90
CA THR A 49 13.26 1.17 -6.18
C THR A 49 12.46 0.19 -5.34
N THR A 50 12.24 0.49 -4.06
CA THR A 50 11.40 -0.32 -3.18
C THR A 50 9.94 -0.28 -3.59
N ALA A 51 9.40 0.89 -3.95
CA ALA A 51 8.03 1.05 -4.43
C ALA A 51 7.74 0.16 -5.66
N LYS A 52 8.67 0.09 -6.63
CA LYS A 52 8.53 -0.79 -7.80
C LYS A 52 8.45 -2.26 -7.41
N ARG A 53 9.37 -2.74 -6.57
CA ARG A 53 9.38 -4.14 -6.11
C ARG A 53 8.14 -4.48 -5.29
N PHE A 54 7.67 -3.55 -4.47
CA PHE A 54 6.45 -3.71 -3.68
C PHE A 54 5.23 -3.88 -4.60
N VAL A 55 5.06 -3.01 -5.59
CA VAL A 55 3.96 -3.12 -6.57
C VAL A 55 4.04 -4.43 -7.34
N ASP A 56 5.23 -4.82 -7.81
CA ASP A 56 5.40 -6.10 -8.53
C ASP A 56 4.96 -7.31 -7.69
N ALA A 57 5.28 -7.31 -6.39
CA ALA A 57 4.85 -8.36 -5.48
C ALA A 57 3.32 -8.37 -5.27
N VAL A 58 2.71 -7.21 -5.07
CA VAL A 58 1.24 -7.08 -4.91
C VAL A 58 0.52 -7.53 -6.18
N VAL A 59 0.97 -7.08 -7.35
CA VAL A 59 0.40 -7.49 -8.65
C VAL A 59 0.56 -9.00 -8.85
N ALA A 60 1.73 -9.58 -8.58
CA ALA A 60 1.93 -11.01 -8.74
C ALA A 60 0.97 -11.86 -7.87
N VAL A 61 0.73 -11.46 -6.62
CA VAL A 61 -0.26 -12.11 -5.74
C VAL A 61 -1.68 -11.90 -6.27
N GLY A 62 -2.01 -10.69 -6.73
CA GLY A 62 -3.30 -10.38 -7.33
C GLY A 62 -3.58 -11.21 -8.58
N SER A 63 -2.61 -11.32 -9.49
CA SER A 63 -2.70 -12.15 -10.69
C SER A 63 -2.86 -13.63 -10.36
N TYR A 64 -2.15 -14.15 -9.35
CA TYR A 64 -2.31 -15.54 -8.91
C TYR A 64 -3.77 -15.86 -8.49
N HIS A 65 -4.43 -14.91 -7.84
CA HIS A 65 -5.82 -15.06 -7.42
C HIS A 65 -6.85 -14.65 -8.49
N GLY A 66 -6.42 -14.11 -9.62
CA GLY A 66 -7.30 -13.55 -10.65
C GLY A 66 -8.02 -12.27 -10.22
N PHE A 67 -7.42 -11.48 -9.33
CA PHE A 67 -7.95 -10.19 -8.85
C PHE A 67 -7.47 -8.99 -9.67
N VAL A 68 -6.51 -9.22 -10.56
CA VAL A 68 -5.93 -8.21 -11.45
C VAL A 68 -6.09 -8.73 -12.87
N ASP A 69 -6.71 -7.91 -13.72
CA ASP A 69 -6.93 -8.17 -15.15
C ASP A 69 -5.68 -7.86 -16.00
#